data_AF-A0A7X5DH38-F1
#
_entry.id   AF-A0A7X5DH38-F1
#
_cell.length_a   1.000
_cell.length_b   1.000
_cell.length_c   1.000
_cell.angle_alpha   90.00
_cell.angle_beta   90.00
_cell.angle_gamma   90.00
#
_symmetry.space_group_name_H-M   'P 1'
#
loop_
_entity.id
_entity.type
_entity.pdbx_description
1 polymer ?
#
loop_
_entity_poly.entity_id
_entity_poly.type
_entity_poly.pdbx_seq_one_letter_code
_entity_poly.pdbx_strand_id
1 'polypeptide(L)' 'MGRRIDVSIIMLVYRHERYLEQALDSVLMQKTALNLEVLVGEDASPDGSGDILR' A
#
# COMPACT_ATOMS: atom_id res chain seq x y z
N MET A 1 -16.20 -15.32 11.46
CA MET A 1 -15.67 -14.16 12.21
C MET A 1 -14.70 -13.43 11.29
N GLY A 2 -14.96 -12.15 10.99
CA GLY A 2 -14.03 -11.33 10.19
C GLY A 2 -12.71 -11.13 10.95
N ARG A 3 -11.60 -11.05 10.21
CA ARG A 3 -10.28 -10.80 10.78
C ARG A 3 -10.30 -9.41 11.43
N ARG A 4 -9.93 -9.32 12.72
CA ARG A 4 -9.89 -8.03 13.44
C ARG A 4 -8.69 -7.24 12.91
N ILE A 5 -8.93 -6.09 12.30
CA ILE A 5 -7.90 -5.15 11.87
C ILE A 5 -7.65 -4.15 13.00
N ASP A 6 -6.37 -3.94 13.32
CA ASP A 6 -5.94 -2.99 14.35
C ASP A 6 -5.62 -1.61 13.75
N VAL A 7 -5.03 -1.60 12.55
CA VAL A 7 -4.65 -0.37 11.83
C VAL A 7 -4.93 -0.53 10.34
N SER A 8 -5.66 0.43 9.76
CA SER A 8 -5.80 0.57 8.31
C SER A 8 -4.90 1.70 7.81
N ILE A 9 -4.10 1.42 6.80
CA ILE A 9 -3.18 2.35 6.15
C ILE A 9 -3.75 2.68 4.78
N ILE A 10 -4.12 3.94 4.56
CA ILE A 10 -4.65 4.42 3.29
C ILE A 10 -3.50 5.09 2.53
N MET A 11 -3.17 4.54 1.36
CA MET A 11 -2.09 5.04 0.51
C MET A 11 -2.70 5.53 -0.81
N LEU A 12 -2.59 6.85 -1.05
CA LEU A 12 -3.05 7.46 -2.30
C LEU A 12 -1.88 7.53 -3.28
N VAL A 13 -2.10 7.07 -4.51
CA VAL A 13 -1.06 6.90 -5.51
C VAL A 13 -1.44 7.63 -6.78
N TYR A 14 -0.59 8.59 -7.17
CA TYR A 14 -0.59 9.20 -8.48
C TYR A 14 0.85 9.57 -8.89
N ARG A 15 1.34 9.00 -9.99
CA ARG A 15 2.71 9.22 -10.51
C ARG A 15 3.85 8.90 -9.53
N HIS A 16 3.81 7.71 -8.92
CA HIS A 16 4.77 7.28 -7.90
C HIS A 16 5.61 6.06 -8.30
N GLU A 17 5.74 5.75 -9.59
CA GLU A 17 6.45 4.54 -10.07
C GLU A 17 7.85 4.36 -9.44
N ARG A 18 8.56 5.46 -9.16
CA ARG A 18 9.94 5.44 -8.64
C ARG A 18 10.05 5.09 -7.16
N TYR A 19 8.96 5.18 -6.40
CA TYR A 19 8.96 5.09 -4.93
C TYR A 19 7.91 4.14 -4.38
N LEU A 20 6.91 3.75 -5.19
CA LEU A 20 5.75 2.99 -4.74
C LEU A 20 6.15 1.64 -4.14
N GLU A 21 7.04 0.89 -4.80
CA GLU A 21 7.54 -0.40 -4.31
C GLU A 21 8.23 -0.25 -2.95
N GLN A 22 9.16 0.71 -2.84
CA GLN A 22 9.86 0.99 -1.58
C GLN A 22 8.87 1.39 -0.45
N ALA A 23 7.84 2.17 -0.77
CA ALA A 23 6.83 2.58 0.21
C ALA A 23 6.00 1.39 0.70
N LEU A 24 5.54 0.52 -0.21
CA LEU A 24 4.82 -0.71 0.12
C LEU A 24 5.69 -1.64 0.97
N ASP A 25 6.93 -1.88 0.56
CA ASP A 25 7.90 -2.68 1.30
C ASP A 25 8.12 -2.13 2.72
N SER A 26 8.20 -0.80 2.86
CA SER A 26 8.37 -0.18 4.17
C SER A 26 7.22 -0.52 5.13
N VAL A 27 5.99 -0.63 4.63
CA VAL A 27 4.81 -0.99 5.41
C VAL A 27 4.78 -2.49 5.69
N LEU A 28 5.06 -3.32 4.69
CA LEU A 28 5.02 -4.78 4.78
C LEU A 28 6.13 -5.37 5.67
N MET A 29 7.29 -4.72 5.73
CA MET A 29 8.42 -5.16 6.56
C MET A 29 8.32 -4.76 8.05
N GLN A 30 7.25 -4.08 8.47
CA GLN A 30 7.10 -3.66 9.87
C GLN A 30 6.99 -4.88 10.80
N LYS A 31 7.83 -4.90 11.85
CA LYS A 31 7.80 -5.93 12.90
C LYS A 31 6.84 -5.49 14.00
N THR A 32 5.60 -5.96 13.95
CA THR A 32 4.55 -5.61 14.91
C THR A 32 3.60 -6.78 15.15
N ALA A 33 2.92 -6.78 16.31
CA ALA A 33 1.86 -7.73 16.62
C ALA A 33 0.47 -7.26 16.14
N LEU A 34 0.37 -6.04 15.62
CA LEU A 34 -0.86 -5.46 15.10
C LEU A 34 -1.26 -6.11 13.77
N ASN A 35 -2.55 -6.32 13.56
CA ASN A 35 -3.10 -6.72 12.27
C ASN A 35 -3.26 -5.47 11.39
N LEU A 36 -2.48 -5.39 10.33
CA LEU A 36 -2.49 -4.28 9.39
C LEU A 36 -3.39 -4.58 8.19
N GLU A 37 -4.09 -3.57 7.71
CA GLU A 37 -4.74 -3.52 6.41
C GLU A 37 -4.13 -2.37 5.61
N VAL A 38 -3.79 -2.61 4.34
CA VAL A 38 -3.28 -1.57 3.44
C VAL A 38 -4.27 -1.42 2.30
N LEU A 39 -4.83 -0.22 2.16
CA LEU A 39 -5.75 0.14 1.09
C LEU A 39 -5.05 1.14 0.18
N VAL A 40 -4.74 0.72 -1.04
CA VAL A 40 -4.07 1.55 -2.02
C VAL A 40 -5.09 2.08 -3.02
N GLY A 41 -5.22 3.40 -3.09
CA GLY A 41 -6.03 4.09 -4.10
C GLY A 41 -5.13 4.61 -5.21
N GLU A 42 -5.12 3.91 -6.35
CA GLU A 42 -4.43 4.32 -7.57
C GLU A 42 -5.39 5.10 -8.47
N ASP A 43 -5.02 6.34 -8.84
CA ASP A 43 -5.89 7.26 -9.59
C ASP A 43 -5.50 7.34 -11.08
N ALA A 44 -5.51 6.19 -11.76
CA ALA A 44 -5.24 6.06 -13.19
C ALA A 44 -3.96 6.80 -13.64
N SER A 45 -2.87 6.56 -12.91
CA SER A 45 -1.58 7.18 -13.16
C SER A 45 -1.14 6.95 -14.61
N PRO A 46 -0.60 7.97 -15.28
CA PRO A 46 -0.07 7.83 -16.64
C PRO A 46 1.32 7.17 -16.68
N ASP A 47 1.80 6.63 -15.56
CA ASP A 47 3.12 6.01 -15.37
C ASP A 47 2.99 4.55 -14.92
N GLY A 48 4.10 3.90 -14.57
CA GLY A 48 4.11 2.49 -14.15
C GLY A 48 3.45 2.19 -12.80
N SER A 49 2.87 3.18 -12.09
CA SER A 49 2.33 2.98 -10.73
C SER A 49 1.24 1.89 -10.67
N GLY A 50 0.35 1.86 -11.67
CA GLY A 50 -0.71 0.85 -11.74
C GLY A 50 -0.19 -0.57 -12.01
N ASP A 51 0.93 -0.70 -12.71
CA ASP A 51 1.56 -2.01 -12.96
C ASP A 51 2.25 -2.56 -11.72
N ILE A 52 2.79 -1.69 -10.86
CA ILE A 52 3.41 -2.08 -9.57
C ILE A 52 2.36 -2.66 -8.59
N LEU A 53 1.09 -2.28 -8.72
CA LEU A 53 0.01 -2.71 -7.82
C LEU A 53 -0.74 -3.98 -8.26
N ARG A 54 -0.36 -4.62 -9.39
CA ARG A 54 -0.96 -5.86 -9.91
C ARG A 54 -0.24 -7.10 -9.40
#